data_AF-A0A6G6YXJ5-F1
#
_entry.id   AF-A0A6G6YXJ5-F1
#
_cell.length_a   1.000
_cell.length_b   1.000
_cell.length_c   1.000
_cell.angle_alpha   90.00
_cell.angle_beta   90.00
_cell.angle_gamma   90.00
#
_symmetry.space_group_name_H-M   'P 1'
#
loop_
_entity.id
_entity.type
_entity.pdbx_description
1 polymer ?
#
loop_
_entity_poly.entity_id
_entity_poly.type
_entity_poly.pdbx_seq_one_letter_code
_entity_poly.pdbx_strand_id
1 'polypeptide(L)' 'MKRGTIFFRNTSVGCVVLNLSTGGAGLAVESDDALPFAFDLEIESEPIRRHCILVWRLERRLGVTFEYDRMQRPEGGPI' A
#
# COMPACT_ATOMS: atom_id res chain seq x y z
N MET A 1 -3.82 11.36 10.45
CA MET A 1 -3.07 10.68 9.37
C MET A 1 -2.33 9.51 10.00
N LYS A 2 -2.13 8.41 9.26
CA LYS A 2 -1.42 7.21 9.76
C LYS A 2 -0.04 7.13 9.12
N ARG A 3 0.93 6.56 9.84
CA ARG A 3 2.22 6.21 9.22
C ARG A 3 2.07 4.91 8.46
N GLY A 4 2.80 4.81 7.36
CA GLY A 4 2.93 3.59 6.60
C GLY A 4 4.34 3.43 6.08
N THR A 5 4.64 2.22 5.64
CA THR A 5 5.94 1.87 5.08
C THR A 5 5.70 1.19 3.74
N ILE A 6 6.32 1.72 2.70
CA ILE A 6 6.30 1.15 1.35
C ILE A 6 7.49 0.21 1.23
N PHE A 7 7.27 -1.02 0.75
CA PHE A 7 8.30 -2.04 0.56
C PHE A 7 8.41 -2.41 -0.92
N PHE A 8 9.63 -2.38 -1.45
CA PHE A 8 9.93 -2.79 -2.82
C PHE A 8 11.42 -3.14 -2.95
N ARG A 9 11.78 -4.12 -3.80
CA ARG A 9 13.17 -4.47 -4.11
C ARG A 9 14.09 -4.52 -2.87
N ASN A 10 13.65 -5.22 -1.82
CA ASN A 10 14.37 -5.34 -0.53
C ASN A 10 14.69 -4.01 0.19
N THR A 11 14.05 -2.92 -0.21
CA THR A 11 14.15 -1.58 0.39
C THR A 11 12.81 -1.18 0.99
N SER A 12 12.83 -0.24 1.93
CA SER A 12 11.63 0.36 2.48
C SER A 12 11.73 1.89 2.50
N VAL A 13 10.59 2.55 2.31
CA VAL A 13 10.46 4.01 2.33
C VAL A 13 9.30 4.38 3.24
N GLY A 14 9.52 5.35 4.12
CA GLY A 14 8.50 5.88 5.00
C GLY A 14 7.46 6.71 4.24
N CYS A 15 6.19 6.58 4.61
CA CYS A 15 5.11 7.36 4.04
C CYS A 15 4.03 7.72 5.07
N VAL A 16 3.19 8.68 4.71
CA VAL A 16 2.01 9.08 5.45
C VAL A 16 0.78 8.74 4.64
N VAL A 17 -0.14 7.99 5.24
CA VAL A 17 -1.45 7.67 4.64
C VAL A 17 -2.37 8.88 4.84
N LEU A 18 -2.69 9.55 3.73
CA LEU A 18 -3.53 10.75 3.66
C LEU A 18 -5.02 10.39 3.70
N ASN A 19 -5.40 9.38 2.93
CA ASN A 19 -6.75 8.84 2.87
C ASN A 19 -6.70 7.33 2.61
N LEU A 20 -7.73 6.62 3.08
CA LEU A 20 -7.82 5.18 3.01
C LEU A 20 -9.26 4.78 2.65
N SER A 21 -9.40 3.86 1.72
CA SER A 21 -10.67 3.27 1.30
C SER A 21 -10.55 1.75 1.23
N THR A 22 -11.65 1.06 0.95
CA THR A 22 -11.64 -0.40 0.77
C THR A 22 -10.75 -0.85 -0.40
N GLY A 23 -10.64 -0.05 -1.47
CA GLY A 23 -9.96 -0.43 -2.71
C GLY A 23 -8.66 0.31 -3.00
N GLY A 24 -8.21 1.20 -2.11
CA GLY A 24 -7.01 1.99 -2.33
C GLY A 24 -6.72 3.02 -1.25
N ALA A 25 -5.63 3.75 -1.43
CA ALA A 25 -5.20 4.80 -0.51
C ALA A 25 -4.48 5.95 -1.23
N GLY A 26 -4.52 7.12 -0.60
CA GLY A 26 -3.65 8.24 -0.92
C GLY A 26 -2.46 8.27 0.03
N LEU A 27 -1.25 8.35 -0.51
CA LEU A 27 0.00 8.35 0.25
C LEU A 27 0.77 9.65 0.01
N ALA A 28 1.51 10.11 1.01
CA ALA A 28 2.54 11.12 0.89
C ALA A 28 3.89 10.53 1.29
N VAL A 29 4.92 10.74 0.47
CA VAL A 29 6.27 10.20 0.70
C VAL A 29 7.24 11.28 1.16
N GLU A 30 8.23 10.89 1.97
CA GLU A 30 9.21 11.82 2.55
C GLU A 30 10.27 12.30 1.54
N SER A 31 10.55 11.47 0.55
CA SER A 31 11.55 11.69 -0.51
C SER A 31 10.88 11.61 -1.89
N ASP A 32 11.49 12.25 -2.89
CA ASP A 32 11.07 12.11 -4.29
C ASP A 32 11.63 10.82 -4.93
N ASP A 33 11.80 9.76 -4.13
CA ASP A 33 12.38 8.52 -4.61
C ASP A 33 11.54 7.93 -5.76
N ALA A 34 12.25 7.33 -6.71
CA ALA A 34 11.66 6.63 -7.84
C ALA A 34 11.01 5.32 -7.35
N LEU A 35 9.77 5.41 -6.90
CA LEU A 35 8.96 4.26 -6.52
C LEU A 35 8.51 3.47 -7.76
N PRO A 36 8.48 2.14 -7.68
CA PRO A 36 7.94 1.30 -8.75
C PRO A 36 6.42 1.47 -8.89
N PHE A 37 5.88 0.99 -10.01
CA PHE A 37 4.43 0.95 -10.25
C PHE A 37 3.68 -0.01 -9.32
N ALA A 38 4.35 -1.03 -8.78
CA ALA A 38 3.78 -2.01 -7.87
C ALA A 38 4.69 -2.17 -6.66
N PHE A 39 4.11 -2.16 -5.46
CA PHE A 39 4.84 -2.28 -4.19
C PHE A 39 3.90 -2.75 -3.09
N ASP A 40 4.47 -3.19 -1.98
CA ASP A 40 3.68 -3.54 -0.80
C ASP A 40 3.59 -2.37 0.17
N LEU A 41 2.41 -2.13 0.72
CA LEU A 41 2.15 -1.11 1.73
C LEU A 41 1.80 -1.75 3.07
N GLU A 42 2.52 -1.38 4.10
CA GLU A 42 2.17 -1.65 5.49
C GLU A 42 1.67 -0.37 6.14
N ILE A 43 0.57 -0.46 6.87
CA ILE A 43 -0.02 0.66 7.60
C ILE A 43 0.05 0.29 9.08
N GLU A 44 0.65 1.13 9.94
CA GLU A 44 0.93 0.79 11.34
C GLU A 44 -0.32 0.32 12.14
N SER A 45 -1.52 0.72 11.71
CA SER A 45 -2.79 0.33 12.36
C SER A 45 -3.45 -0.92 11.77
N GLU A 46 -2.86 -1.54 10.76
CA GLU A 46 -3.42 -2.69 10.06
C GLU A 46 -2.52 -3.91 10.21
N PRO A 47 -3.08 -5.10 10.47
CA PRO A 47 -2.29 -6.31 10.66
C PRO A 47 -1.81 -6.91 9.33
N ILE A 48 -2.22 -6.35 8.19
CA ILE A 48 -1.95 -6.88 6.85
C ILE A 48 -1.05 -5.94 6.07
N ARG A 49 -0.21 -6.53 5.23
CA ARG A 49 0.51 -5.82 4.18
C ARG A 49 -0.31 -5.95 2.88
N ARG A 50 -0.56 -4.82 2.21
CA ARG A 50 -1.40 -4.77 1.01
C ARG A 50 -0.54 -4.60 -0.22
N HIS A 51 -0.71 -5.46 -1.22
CA HIS A 51 -0.10 -5.22 -2.52
C HIS A 51 -0.81 -4.05 -3.20
N CYS A 52 -0.04 -3.07 -3.68
CA CYS A 52 -0.53 -1.80 -4.17
C CYS A 52 -0.02 -1.52 -5.57
N ILE A 53 -0.90 -1.00 -6.43
CA ILE A 53 -0.54 -0.50 -7.76
C ILE A 53 -0.68 1.03 -7.76
N LEU A 54 0.35 1.72 -8.21
CA LEU A 54 0.37 3.17 -8.41
C LEU A 54 -0.59 3.56 -9.54
N VAL A 55 -1.61 4.35 -9.22
CA VAL A 55 -2.62 4.85 -10.17
C VAL A 55 -2.25 6.24 -10.66
N TRP A 56 -1.74 7.09 -9.76
CA TRP A 56 -1.29 8.44 -10.12
C TRP A 56 -0.20 8.92 -9.16
N ARG A 57 0.64 9.84 -9.64
CA ARG A 57 1.65 10.55 -8.85
C ARG A 57 1.60 12.04 -9.18
N LEU A 58 1.63 12.86 -8.14
CA LEU A 58 1.78 14.31 -8.24
C LEU A 58 2.76 14.75 -7.14
N GLU A 59 3.95 15.17 -7.57
CA GLU A 59 5.06 15.47 -6.65
C GLU A 59 5.31 14.30 -5.69
N ARG A 60 5.13 14.55 -4.39
CA ARG A 60 5.31 13.60 -3.28
C ARG A 60 4.01 12.92 -2.86
N ARG A 61 2.94 13.05 -3.64
CA ARG A 61 1.64 12.43 -3.39
C ARG A 61 1.36 11.34 -4.41
N LEU A 62 0.79 10.25 -3.93
CA LEU A 62 0.52 9.06 -4.71
C LEU A 62 -0.92 8.62 -4.44
N GLY A 63 -1.59 8.17 -5.48
CA GLY A 63 -2.79 7.35 -5.35
C GLY A 63 -2.46 5.92 -5.71
N VAL A 64 -2.85 4.99 -4.84
CA VAL A 64 -2.69 3.56 -5.09
C VAL A 64 -4.04 2.85 -5.04
N THR A 65 -4.16 1.79 -5.82
CA THR A 65 -5.23 0.79 -5.67
C THR A 65 -4.65 -0.45 -5.01
N PHE A 66 -5.46 -1.08 -4.16
CA PHE A 66 -5.10 -2.35 -3.53
C PHE A 66 -5.44 -3.48 -4.48
N GLU A 67 -4.46 -4.32 -4.79
CA GLU A 67 -4.78 -5.62 -5.36
C GLU A 67 -5.44 -6.44 -4.26
N TYR A 68 -6.68 -6.85 -4.50
CA TYR A 68 -7.34 -7.83 -3.66
C TYR A 68 -6.53 -9.11 -3.78
N ASP A 69 -5.84 -9.45 -2.70
CA ASP A 69 -5.28 -10.77 -2.51
C ASP A 69 -6.43 -11.77 -2.65
N ARG A 70 -6.49 -12.45 -3.81
CA ARG A 70 -7.42 -13.56 -4.05
C ARG A 70 -7.16 -14.73 -3.10
N MET A 71 -6.13 -14.65 -2.25
CA MET A 71 -5.73 -15.65 -1.27
C MET A 71 -6.47 -15.55 0.07
N GLN A 72 -7.36 -14.57 0.29
CA GLN A 72 -8.40 -14.69 1.33
C GLN A 72 -9.53 -15.65 0.92
N ARG A 73 -9.24 -16.75 0.22
CA ARG A 73 -10.11 -17.91 0.27
C ARG A 73 -9.92 -18.51 1.66
N PRO A 74 -10.93 -18.54 2.54
CA PRO A 74 -10.81 -19.32 3.75
C PRO A 74 -10.55 -20.78 3.34
N GLU A 75 -9.34 -21.26 3.61
CA GLU A 75 -8.95 -22.66 3.55
C GLU A 75 -9.79 -23.42 4.60
N GLY A 76 -10.99 -23.86 4.23
CA GLY A 76 -11.84 -24.67 5.11
C GLY A 76 -13.33 -24.33 5.04
N GLY A 77 -14.01 -24.82 4.00
CA GLY A 77 -15.46 -25.05 4.07
C GLY A 77 -15.76 -26.31 4.90
N PRO A 78 -16.94 -26.43 5.53
CA PRO A 78 -17.22 -27.49 6.48
C PRO A 78 -17.31 -28.86 5.79
N ILE A 79 -16.75 -29.88 6.43
CA ILE A 79 -17.11 -31.30 6.23
C ILE A 79 -18.36 -31.62 7.04
#